data_AF-A0A2N5HMD3-F1
#
_entry.id   AF-A0A2N5HMD3-F1
#
_cell.length_a   1.000
_cell.length_b   1.000
_cell.length_c   1.000
_cell.angle_alpha   90.00
_cell.angle_beta   90.00
_cell.angle_gamma   90.00
#
_symmetry.space_group_name_H-M   'P 1'
#
loop_
_entity.id
_entity.type
_entity.pdbx_description
1 polymer ?
#
loop_
_entity_poly.entity_id
_entity_poly.type
_entity_poly.pdbx_seq_one_letter_code
_entity_poly.pdbx_strand_id
1 'polypeptide(L)'
;MKHTLEKNILRALLIFGIISFINLIRKPPAKDWLLIFLFKGFLSSILDNLVVKKGYIKYPIKLFKSFDFSFIFDYLLYPITCVYYNQVTKKSNILGIFVKTFCFSIPMAATEHFLEKKTSLLKFKKGWNSLTSFWTLSITFLISRAFIAIVRKANNSPVPKN
;
A
#
# COMPACT_ATOMS: atom_id res chain seq x y z
N MET A 1 -30.51 -4.68 -3.62
CA MET A 1 -30.13 -4.24 -2.27
C MET A 1 -28.92 -5.01 -1.68
N LYS A 2 -27.92 -5.43 -2.49
CA LYS A 2 -26.82 -6.31 -2.03
C LYS A 2 -25.45 -5.64 -1.81
N HIS A 3 -25.26 -4.38 -2.23
CA HIS A 3 -23.93 -3.72 -2.19
C HIS A 3 -23.78 -2.57 -1.18
N THR A 4 -24.80 -2.32 -0.36
CA THR A 4 -24.78 -1.21 0.61
C THR A 4 -23.73 -1.42 1.71
N LEU A 5 -23.58 -2.65 2.21
CA LEU A 5 -22.55 -2.98 3.21
C LEU A 5 -21.14 -2.78 2.67
N GLU A 6 -20.86 -3.28 1.47
CA GLU A 6 -19.54 -3.18 0.82
C GLU A 6 -19.17 -1.73 0.53
N LYS A 7 -20.15 -0.91 0.08
CA LYS A 7 -19.96 0.54 -0.07
C LYS A 7 -19.71 1.25 1.25
N ASN A 8 -20.36 0.83 2.34
CA ASN A 8 -20.13 1.40 3.67
C ASN A 8 -18.74 1.04 4.21
N ILE A 9 -18.27 -0.19 4.01
CA ILE A 9 -16.90 -0.60 4.34
C ILE A 9 -15.90 0.27 3.57
N LEU A 10 -16.10 0.45 2.27
CA LEU A 10 -15.25 1.29 1.44
C LEU A 10 -15.25 2.76 1.91
N ARG A 11 -16.40 3.32 2.31
CA ARG A 11 -16.47 4.67 2.89
C ARG A 11 -15.72 4.77 4.22
N ALA A 12 -15.87 3.78 5.09
CA ALA A 12 -15.16 3.74 6.37
C ALA A 12 -13.63 3.69 6.17
N LEU A 13 -13.17 2.85 5.23
CA LEU A 13 -11.76 2.76 4.85
C LEU A 13 -11.22 4.08 4.26
N LEU A 14 -12.04 4.79 3.48
CA LEU A 14 -11.69 6.10 2.93
C LEU A 14 -11.51 7.13 4.05
N ILE A 15 -12.48 7.23 4.97
CA ILE A 15 -12.41 8.16 6.11
C ILE A 15 -11.17 7.83 6.97
N PHE A 16 -10.98 6.55 7.29
CA PHE A 16 -9.81 6.08 8.03
C PHE A 16 -8.49 6.45 7.34
N GLY A 17 -8.42 6.27 6.01
CA GLY A 17 -7.25 6.63 5.21
C GLY A 17 -6.98 8.14 5.21
N ILE A 18 -8.01 8.98 5.08
CA ILE A 18 -7.86 10.45 5.13
C ILE A 18 -7.35 10.90 6.51
N ILE A 19 -7.95 10.40 7.59
CA ILE A 19 -7.52 10.72 8.96
C ILE A 19 -6.06 10.30 9.16
N SER A 20 -5.71 9.10 8.70
CA SER A 20 -4.34 8.58 8.79
C SER A 20 -3.34 9.40 7.98
N PHE A 21 -3.73 9.88 6.80
CA PHE A 21 -2.91 10.75 5.95
C PHE A 21 -2.66 12.12 6.59
N ILE A 22 -3.68 12.74 7.21
CA ILE A 22 -3.51 14.00 7.93
C ILE A 22 -2.54 13.83 9.10
N ASN A 23 -2.67 12.73 9.86
CA ASN A 23 -1.74 12.41 10.95
C ASN A 23 -0.31 12.18 10.45
N LEU A 24 -0.17 11.64 9.24
CA LEU A 24 1.12 11.38 8.60
C LEU A 24 1.90 12.66 8.31
N ILE A 25 1.23 13.66 7.72
CA ILE A 25 1.84 14.95 7.34
C ILE A 25 2.31 15.73 8.57
N ARG A 26 1.62 15.58 9.71
CA ARG A 26 1.98 16.26 10.96
C ARG A 26 3.30 15.78 11.56
N LYS A 27 3.82 14.61 11.18
CA LYS A 27 5.05 14.04 11.75
C LYS A 27 6.29 14.42 10.94
N PRO A 28 7.31 15.08 11.53
CA PRO A 28 8.56 15.37 10.83
C PRO A 28 9.40 14.09 10.59
N PRO A 29 10.19 14.00 9.50
CA PRO A 29 10.24 14.92 8.36
C PRO A 29 9.13 14.61 7.34
N ALA A 30 8.19 15.53 7.17
CA ALA A 30 7.01 15.33 6.29
C ALA A 30 7.39 15.08 4.82
N LYS A 31 8.53 15.63 4.36
CA LYS A 31 9.03 15.47 2.98
C LYS A 31 9.30 14.00 2.64
N ASP A 32 10.00 13.28 3.50
CA ASP A 32 10.31 11.84 3.35
C ASP A 32 9.03 11.01 3.22
N TRP A 33 8.05 11.33 4.08
CA TRP A 33 6.78 10.62 4.15
C TRP A 33 5.92 10.86 2.93
N LEU A 34 5.87 12.10 2.45
CA LEU A 34 5.16 12.45 1.23
C LEU A 34 5.82 11.81 -0.01
N LEU A 35 7.15 11.76 -0.06
CA LEU A 35 7.89 11.06 -1.12
C LEU A 35 7.56 9.56 -1.15
N ILE A 36 7.60 8.88 0.00
CA ILE A 36 7.24 7.45 0.08
C ILE A 36 5.77 7.25 -0.32
N PHE A 37 4.87 8.10 0.16
CA PHE A 37 3.45 8.02 -0.16
C PHE A 37 3.20 8.12 -1.67
N LEU A 38 3.75 9.15 -2.32
CA LEU A 38 3.58 9.35 -3.76
C LEU A 38 4.25 8.25 -4.58
N PHE A 39 5.50 7.90 -4.25
CA PHE A 39 6.23 6.83 -4.92
C PHE A 39 5.48 5.50 -4.85
N LYS A 40 4.97 5.17 -3.65
CA LYS A 40 4.24 3.91 -3.45
C LYS A 40 2.88 3.93 -4.13
N GLY A 41 2.14 5.03 -4.09
CA GLY A 41 0.85 5.16 -4.77
C GLY A 41 0.98 4.98 -6.28
N PHE A 42 1.99 5.62 -6.88
CA PHE A 42 2.33 5.44 -8.29
C PHE A 42 2.67 3.97 -8.62
N LEU A 43 3.57 3.36 -7.85
CA LEU A 43 3.99 1.97 -8.07
C LEU A 43 2.83 0.99 -7.90
N SER A 44 1.97 1.19 -6.88
CA SER A 44 0.79 0.34 -6.64
C SER A 44 -0.17 0.39 -7.82
N SER A 45 -0.47 1.60 -8.32
CA SER A 45 -1.40 1.76 -9.43
C SER A 45 -0.94 1.06 -10.71
N ILE A 46 0.35 1.17 -11.04
CA ILE A 46 0.91 0.49 -12.22
C ILE A 46 0.81 -1.02 -12.04
N LEU A 47 1.24 -1.55 -10.89
CA LEU A 47 1.21 -2.98 -10.62
C LEU A 47 -0.23 -3.51 -10.65
N ASP A 48 -1.17 -2.85 -9.97
CA ASP A 48 -2.54 -3.32 -9.89
C ASP A 48 -3.25 -3.24 -11.24
N ASN A 49 -2.99 -2.20 -12.05
CA ASN A 49 -3.49 -2.12 -13.42
C ASN A 49 -2.98 -3.29 -14.29
N LEU A 50 -1.70 -3.64 -14.19
CA LEU A 50 -1.13 -4.79 -14.90
C LEU A 50 -1.76 -6.12 -14.44
N VAL A 51 -1.92 -6.29 -13.14
CA VAL A 51 -2.48 -7.51 -12.53
C VAL A 51 -3.97 -7.67 -12.89
N VAL A 52 -4.73 -6.57 -12.89
CA VAL A 52 -6.14 -6.53 -13.33
C VAL A 52 -6.27 -6.79 -14.82
N LYS A 53 -5.44 -6.17 -15.67
CA LYS A 53 -5.45 -6.41 -17.13
C LYS A 53 -5.11 -7.85 -17.49
N LYS A 54 -4.16 -8.47 -16.79
CA LYS A 54 -3.85 -9.90 -16.94
C LYS A 54 -4.95 -10.82 -16.38
N GLY A 55 -5.88 -10.27 -15.59
CA GLY A 55 -7.04 -10.95 -15.03
C GLY A 55 -6.71 -11.84 -13.83
N TYR A 56 -5.61 -11.54 -13.11
CA TYR A 56 -5.25 -12.23 -11.87
C TYR A 56 -6.09 -11.75 -10.68
N ILE A 57 -6.45 -10.46 -10.67
CA ILE A 57 -7.32 -9.86 -9.64
C ILE A 57 -8.49 -9.19 -10.35
N LYS A 58 -9.70 -9.37 -9.83
CA LYS A 58 -10.90 -8.66 -10.28
C LYS A 58 -11.54 -7.94 -9.10
N TYR A 59 -11.84 -6.66 -9.30
CA TYR A 59 -12.60 -5.82 -8.37
C TYR A 59 -14.05 -5.67 -8.88
N PRO A 60 -15.01 -6.47 -8.40
CA PRO A 60 -16.39 -6.47 -8.90
C PRO A 60 -17.16 -5.21 -8.50
N ILE A 61 -16.82 -4.65 -7.33
CA ILE A 61 -17.48 -3.49 -6.75
C ILE A 61 -16.45 -2.37 -6.67
N LYS A 62 -16.73 -1.27 -7.35
CA LYS A 62 -15.86 -0.10 -7.44
C LYS A 62 -16.58 1.11 -6.84
N LEU A 63 -15.89 1.92 -6.04
CA LEU A 63 -16.42 3.24 -5.65
C LEU A 63 -16.39 4.22 -6.81
N PHE A 64 -15.27 4.23 -7.56
CA PHE A 64 -15.08 5.09 -8.72
C PHE A 64 -15.17 4.23 -9.98
N LYS A 65 -16.15 4.51 -10.83
CA LYS A 65 -16.41 3.74 -12.05
C LYS A 65 -15.28 3.84 -13.08
N SER A 66 -14.43 4.87 -12.96
CA SER A 66 -13.37 5.20 -13.92
C SER A 66 -12.06 4.44 -13.72
N PHE A 67 -11.85 3.78 -12.58
CA PHE A 67 -10.61 3.04 -12.29
C PHE A 67 -10.83 1.54 -12.31
N ASP A 68 -9.85 0.80 -12.84
CA ASP A 68 -9.91 -0.67 -12.91
C ASP A 68 -9.39 -1.40 -11.67
N PHE A 69 -8.68 -0.67 -10.82
CA PHE A 69 -8.07 -1.12 -9.56
C PHE A 69 -8.75 -0.48 -8.33
N SER A 70 -8.39 -0.95 -7.13
CA SER A 70 -8.97 -0.43 -5.88
C SER A 70 -8.30 0.87 -5.46
N PHE A 71 -8.84 2.00 -5.94
CA PHE A 71 -8.28 3.34 -5.67
C PHE A 71 -7.99 3.61 -4.19
N ILE A 72 -8.91 3.27 -3.28
CA ILE A 72 -8.70 3.47 -1.83
C ILE A 72 -7.50 2.67 -1.33
N PHE A 73 -7.38 1.41 -1.78
CA PHE A 73 -6.29 0.56 -1.34
C PHE A 73 -4.97 1.07 -1.91
N ASP A 74 -4.90 1.28 -3.22
CA ASP A 74 -3.65 1.60 -3.93
C ASP A 74 -3.11 3.01 -3.67
N TYR A 75 -4.00 4.00 -3.54
CA TYR A 75 -3.60 5.40 -3.40
C TYR A 75 -3.69 5.95 -1.99
N LEU A 76 -4.35 5.23 -1.07
CA LEU A 76 -4.55 5.74 0.30
C LEU A 76 -4.01 4.76 1.33
N LEU A 77 -4.66 3.61 1.52
CA LEU A 77 -4.31 2.69 2.60
C LEU A 77 -2.91 2.10 2.47
N TYR A 78 -2.56 1.64 1.26
CA TYR A 78 -1.28 0.97 1.07
C TYR A 78 -0.09 1.94 1.17
N PRO A 79 -0.11 3.10 0.49
CA PRO A 79 0.93 4.12 0.67
C PRO A 79 1.09 4.57 2.12
N ILE A 80 -0.01 4.79 2.85
CA ILE A 80 0.04 5.16 4.28
C ILE A 80 0.71 4.06 5.11
N THR A 81 0.33 2.80 4.89
CA THR A 81 0.94 1.66 5.58
C THR A 81 2.43 1.57 5.30
N CYS A 82 2.87 1.80 4.05
CA CYS A 82 4.30 1.86 3.72
C CYS A 82 5.02 2.99 4.45
N VAL A 83 4.39 4.15 4.63
CA VAL A 83 5.01 5.24 5.40
C VAL A 83 5.14 4.86 6.87
N TYR A 84 4.10 4.30 7.51
CA TYR A 84 4.19 3.82 8.89
C TYR A 84 5.26 2.75 9.05
N TYR A 85 5.32 1.80 8.13
CA TYR A 85 6.38 0.80 8.09
C TYR A 85 7.79 1.44 8.06
N ASN A 86 7.99 2.47 7.21
CA ASN A 86 9.27 3.19 7.13
C ASN A 86 9.58 4.03 8.39
N GLN A 87 8.55 4.56 9.07
CA GLN A 87 8.71 5.23 10.37
C GLN A 87 9.21 4.26 11.43
N VAL A 88 8.55 3.10 11.55
CA VAL A 88 8.84 2.09 12.57
C VAL A 88 10.16 1.36 12.30
N THR A 89 10.56 1.21 11.05
CA THR A 89 11.84 0.59 10.65
C THR A 89 13.02 1.57 10.57
N LYS A 90 12.81 2.87 10.83
CA LYS A 90 13.86 3.90 10.71
C LYS A 90 15.12 3.59 11.52
N LYS A 91 14.95 3.07 12.74
CA LYS A 91 16.04 2.72 13.67
C LYS A 91 16.31 1.22 13.77
N SER A 92 15.77 0.41 12.86
CA SER A 92 15.87 -1.06 12.94
C SER A 92 17.06 -1.58 12.13
N ASN A 93 17.74 -2.58 12.69
CA ASN A 93 18.77 -3.35 11.98
C ASN A 93 18.15 -4.20 10.88
N ILE A 94 18.97 -4.77 9.98
CA ILE A 94 18.50 -5.51 8.79
C ILE A 94 17.49 -6.62 9.16
N LEU A 95 17.77 -7.39 10.22
CA LEU A 95 16.85 -8.43 10.73
C LEU A 95 15.54 -7.83 11.25
N GLY A 96 15.62 -6.71 11.97
CA GLY A 96 14.43 -5.99 12.44
C GLY A 96 13.57 -5.43 11.30
N ILE A 97 14.17 -5.07 10.17
CA ILE A 97 13.45 -4.67 8.96
C ILE A 97 12.67 -5.86 8.38
N PHE A 98 13.30 -7.03 8.25
CA PHE A 98 12.63 -8.24 7.75
C PHE A 98 11.49 -8.69 8.67
N VAL A 99 11.73 -8.75 9.98
CA VAL A 99 10.68 -9.11 10.97
C VAL A 99 9.50 -8.16 10.87
N LYS A 100 9.76 -6.84 10.83
CA LYS A 100 8.70 -5.84 10.68
C LYS A 100 8.01 -5.92 9.33
N THR A 101 8.71 -6.29 8.27
CA THR A 101 8.09 -6.51 6.95
C THR A 101 7.00 -7.55 7.06
N PHE A 102 7.31 -8.70 7.68
CA PHE A 102 6.34 -9.77 7.89
C PHE A 102 5.22 -9.34 8.85
N CYS A 103 5.53 -8.63 9.94
CA CYS A 103 4.49 -8.09 10.83
C CYS A 103 3.48 -7.18 10.13
N PHE A 104 3.87 -6.46 9.08
CA PHE A 104 2.97 -5.62 8.30
C PHE A 104 2.32 -6.37 7.12
N SER A 105 3.04 -7.26 6.44
CA SER A 105 2.50 -7.98 5.28
C SER A 105 1.55 -9.11 5.65
N ILE A 106 1.73 -9.79 6.79
CA ILE A 106 0.81 -10.83 7.28
C ILE A 106 -0.62 -10.29 7.49
N PRO A 107 -0.87 -9.26 8.33
CA PRO A 107 -2.22 -8.78 8.57
C PRO A 107 -2.84 -8.17 7.30
N MET A 108 -2.02 -7.60 6.41
CA MET A 108 -2.49 -7.05 5.14
C MET A 108 -2.94 -8.16 4.18
N ALA A 109 -2.15 -9.21 4.00
CA ALA A 109 -2.52 -10.38 3.21
C ALA A 109 -3.71 -11.16 3.81
N ALA A 110 -3.78 -11.24 5.15
CA ALA A 110 -4.93 -11.83 5.86
C ALA A 110 -6.20 -11.02 5.63
N THR A 111 -6.11 -9.68 5.64
CA THR A 111 -7.23 -8.79 5.33
C THR A 111 -7.68 -8.99 3.89
N GLU A 112 -6.77 -9.08 2.92
CA GLU A 112 -7.11 -9.39 1.53
C GLU A 112 -7.81 -10.76 1.41
N HIS A 113 -7.30 -11.78 2.09
CA HIS A 113 -7.92 -13.11 2.13
C HIS A 113 -9.34 -13.07 2.71
N PHE A 114 -9.52 -12.33 3.81
CA PHE A 114 -10.82 -12.15 4.44
C PHE A 114 -11.78 -11.40 3.51
N LEU A 115 -11.33 -10.32 2.86
CA LEU A 115 -12.13 -9.57 1.90
C LEU A 115 -12.53 -10.44 0.71
N GLU A 116 -11.63 -11.29 0.21
CA GLU A 116 -11.94 -12.23 -0.87
C GLU A 116 -13.02 -13.25 -0.45
N LYS A 117 -12.89 -13.83 0.76
CA LYS A 117 -13.79 -14.90 1.23
C LYS A 117 -15.14 -14.38 1.72
N LYS A 118 -15.17 -13.19 2.32
CA LYS A 118 -16.37 -12.64 3.00
C LYS A 118 -17.07 -11.55 2.21
N THR A 119 -16.41 -10.90 1.27
CA THR A 119 -16.98 -9.79 0.49
C THR A 119 -16.82 -10.01 -1.00
N SER A 120 -17.64 -9.36 -1.82
CA SER A 120 -17.43 -9.35 -3.27
C SER A 120 -16.57 -8.16 -3.72
N LEU A 121 -15.70 -7.63 -2.85
CA LEU A 121 -14.80 -6.51 -3.16
C LEU A 121 -13.57 -6.94 -3.96
N LEU A 122 -13.03 -8.13 -3.66
CA LEU A 122 -11.81 -8.68 -4.24
C LEU A 122 -12.08 -10.12 -4.69
N LYS A 123 -11.64 -10.50 -5.89
CA LYS A 123 -11.66 -11.90 -6.33
C LYS A 123 -10.33 -12.26 -6.97
N PHE A 124 -9.66 -13.26 -6.40
CA PHE A 124 -8.45 -13.81 -7.01
C PHE A 124 -8.81 -14.79 -8.13
N LYS A 125 -7.97 -14.80 -9.18
CA LYS A 125 -8.12 -15.63 -10.36
C LYS A 125 -6.76 -16.06 -10.89
N LYS A 126 -6.76 -17.06 -11.78
CA LYS A 126 -5.57 -17.53 -12.52
C LYS A 126 -4.37 -17.85 -11.62
N GLY A 127 -4.61 -18.59 -10.53
CA GLY A 127 -3.55 -19.03 -9.61
C GLY A 127 -3.03 -17.96 -8.65
N TRP A 128 -3.56 -16.73 -8.71
CA TRP A 128 -3.30 -15.74 -7.67
C TRP A 128 -3.92 -16.20 -6.36
N ASN A 129 -3.15 -16.16 -5.29
CA ASN A 129 -3.61 -16.52 -3.95
C ASN A 129 -3.05 -15.51 -2.93
N SER A 130 -3.54 -15.61 -1.69
CA SER A 130 -3.09 -14.73 -0.61
C SER A 130 -1.59 -14.85 -0.30
N LEU A 131 -0.96 -15.96 -0.66
CA LEU A 131 0.50 -16.14 -0.53
C LEU A 131 1.26 -15.32 -1.58
N THR A 132 0.78 -15.28 -2.83
CA THR A 132 1.32 -14.42 -3.89
C THR A 132 1.16 -12.95 -3.54
N SER A 133 0.00 -12.56 -3.00
CA SER A 133 -0.21 -11.22 -2.45
C SER A 133 0.77 -10.92 -1.32
N PHE A 134 0.92 -11.82 -0.35
CA PHE A 134 1.86 -11.66 0.76
C PHE A 134 3.30 -11.41 0.31
N TRP A 135 3.81 -12.19 -0.65
CA TRP A 135 5.15 -11.99 -1.19
C TRP A 135 5.27 -10.66 -1.94
N THR A 136 4.26 -10.31 -2.74
CA THR A 136 4.22 -9.04 -3.48
C THR A 136 4.23 -7.84 -2.52
N LEU A 137 3.43 -7.89 -1.46
CA LEU A 137 3.39 -6.89 -0.40
C LEU A 137 4.74 -6.78 0.30
N SER A 138 5.32 -7.91 0.71
CA SER A 138 6.61 -7.95 1.41
C SER A 138 7.74 -7.35 0.57
N ILE A 139 7.84 -7.72 -0.71
CA ILE A 139 8.84 -7.18 -1.64
C ILE A 139 8.64 -5.67 -1.81
N THR A 140 7.40 -5.21 -2.00
CA THR A 140 7.14 -3.78 -2.22
C THR A 140 7.35 -2.93 -0.96
N PHE A 141 7.14 -3.48 0.25
CA PHE A 141 7.58 -2.85 1.50
C PHE A 141 9.10 -2.67 1.54
N LEU A 142 9.88 -3.70 1.20
CA LEU A 142 11.34 -3.62 1.15
C LEU A 142 11.82 -2.60 0.11
N ILE A 143 11.19 -2.56 -1.08
CA ILE A 143 11.47 -1.55 -2.10
C ILE A 143 11.23 -0.14 -1.57
N SER A 144 10.12 0.09 -0.85
CA SER A 144 9.85 1.41 -0.24
C SER A 144 10.94 1.83 0.75
N ARG A 145 11.50 0.87 1.49
CA ARG A 145 12.57 1.10 2.46
C ARG A 145 13.92 1.38 1.81
N ALA A 146 14.21 0.68 0.71
CA ALA A 146 15.37 0.94 -0.12
C ALA A 146 15.28 2.33 -0.77
N PHE A 147 14.12 2.68 -1.32
CA PHE A 147 13.88 4.00 -1.93
C PHE A 147 14.20 5.14 -0.97
N ILE A 148 13.64 5.13 0.26
CA ILE A 148 13.93 6.21 1.21
C ILE A 148 15.39 6.19 1.71
N ALA A 149 16.03 5.03 1.76
CA ALA A 149 17.45 4.95 2.09
C ALA A 149 18.30 5.64 1.02
N ILE A 150 17.99 5.42 -0.26
CA ILE A 150 18.66 6.07 -1.40
C ILE A 150 18.42 7.58 -1.36
N VAL A 151 17.17 8.02 -1.18
CA VAL A 151 16.82 9.45 -1.10
C VAL A 151 17.58 10.14 0.02
N ARG A 152 17.64 9.55 1.22
CA ARG A 152 18.39 10.11 2.35
C ARG A 152 19.89 10.16 2.10
N LYS A 153 20.44 9.14 1.45
CA LYS A 153 21.85 9.12 1.04
C LYS A 153 22.15 10.23 0.03
N ALA A 154 21.26 10.45 -0.95
CA ALA A 154 21.38 11.49 -1.95
C ALA A 154 21.25 12.90 -1.35
N ASN A 155 20.38 13.10 -0.35
CA ASN A 155 20.25 14.38 0.35
C ASN A 155 21.48 14.76 1.18
N ASN A 156 22.31 13.79 1.56
CA ASN A 156 23.60 14.05 2.22
C ASN A 156 24.70 14.41 1.21
N SER A 157 24.48 14.20 -0.09
CA SER A 157 25.38 14.70 -1.13
C SER A 157 25.15 16.20 -1.33
N PRO A 158 26.20 17.02 -1.43
CA PRO A 158 26.05 18.44 -1.70
C PRO A 158 25.32 18.65 -3.03
N VAL A 159 24.33 19.56 -3.04
CA VAL A 159 23.63 19.97 -4.26
C VAL A 159 24.65 20.69 -5.14
N PRO A 160 24.86 20.29 -6.41
CA PRO A 160 25.71 21.01 -7.33
C PRO A 160 25.20 22.45 -7.45
N LYS A 161 26.08 23.44 -7.30
CA LYS A 161 25.72 24.81 -7.64
C LYS A 161 25.59 24.86 -9.16
N ASN A 162 24.40 25.22 -9.65
CA ASN A 162 24.16 25.54 -11.05
C ASN A 162 24.95 26.79 -11.44
#